data_AF-A0A1L8R609-F1
#
_entry.id   AF-A0A1L8R609-F1
#
_cell.length_a   1.000
_cell.length_b   1.000
_cell.length_c   1.000
_cell.angle_alpha   90.00
_cell.angle_beta   90.00
_cell.angle_gamma   90.00
#
_symmetry.space_group_name_H-M   'P 1'
#
loop_
_entity.id
_entity.type
_entity.pdbx_description
1 polymer ?
#
loop_
_entity_poly.entity_id
_entity_poly.type
_entity_poly.pdbx_seq_one_letter_code
_entity_poly.pdbx_strand_id
1 'polypeptide(L)'
;MVYWGLRQHEQGLGFANFIAAIAIGCLSIFFSRRLKMPMIIFNIPSLVPLVPGGPAYQAIRELVLGDSTKSFDNLKIVVITAGAIAAGFMITSLVETLVFKCNTALKKRL
;
A
#
# COMPACT_ATOMS: atom_id res chain seq x y z
N MET A 1 -5.90 -12.95 -10.93
CA MET A 1 -6.26 -14.21 -10.24
C MET A 1 -6.64 -13.95 -8.77
N VAL A 2 -5.83 -13.25 -7.97
CA VAL A 2 -6.17 -12.90 -6.56
C VAL A 2 -7.37 -11.93 -6.44
N TYR A 3 -7.51 -10.97 -7.37
CA TYR A 3 -8.63 -10.00 -7.40
C TYR A 3 -10.02 -10.63 -7.54
N TRP A 4 -10.11 -11.79 -8.22
CA TRP A 4 -11.37 -12.51 -8.39
C TRP A 4 -11.70 -13.41 -7.19
N GLY A 5 -10.69 -13.99 -6.53
CA GLY A 5 -10.87 -14.84 -5.35
C GLY A 5 -11.28 -14.08 -4.08
N LEU A 6 -10.86 -12.82 -3.94
CA LEU A 6 -11.24 -11.97 -2.81
C LEU A 6 -12.63 -11.31 -2.96
N ARG A 7 -13.27 -11.43 -4.13
CA ARG A 7 -14.62 -10.88 -4.36
C ARG A 7 -15.73 -11.75 -3.76
N GLN A 8 -15.39 -12.96 -3.28
CA GLN A 8 -16.35 -13.94 -2.76
C GLN A 8 -16.47 -13.92 -1.23
N HIS A 9 -15.56 -13.25 -0.53
CA HIS A 9 -15.67 -12.94 0.89
C HIS A 9 -15.75 -11.43 1.03
N GLU A 10 -16.87 -10.89 1.53
CA GLU A 10 -17.12 -9.46 1.80
C GLU A 10 -16.14 -8.82 2.80
N GLN A 11 -14.84 -8.90 2.56
CA GLN A 11 -13.82 -8.18 3.31
C GLN A 11 -13.67 -6.82 2.64
N GLY A 12 -14.04 -5.76 3.36
CA GLY A 12 -14.08 -4.40 2.83
C GLY A 12 -12.79 -4.02 2.08
N LEU A 13 -12.94 -3.27 0.99
CA LEU A 13 -11.85 -2.85 0.09
C LEU A 13 -10.59 -2.32 0.81
N GLY A 14 -10.74 -1.74 2.01
CA GLY A 14 -9.62 -1.32 2.85
C GLY A 14 -8.76 -2.48 3.36
N PHE A 15 -9.34 -3.57 3.85
CA PHE A 15 -8.61 -4.67 4.47
C PHE A 15 -7.78 -5.48 3.45
N ALA A 16 -8.33 -5.70 2.26
CA ALA A 16 -7.61 -6.34 1.16
C ALA A 16 -6.37 -5.52 0.74
N ASN A 17 -6.52 -4.20 0.62
CA ASN A 17 -5.41 -3.31 0.30
C ASN A 17 -4.38 -3.21 1.43
N PHE A 18 -4.81 -3.28 2.68
CA PHE A 18 -3.91 -3.33 3.83
C PHE A 18 -3.02 -4.57 3.82
N ILE A 19 -3.60 -5.76 3.61
CA ILE A 19 -2.83 -7.01 3.52
C ILE A 19 -1.90 -6.99 2.30
N ALA A 20 -2.36 -6.48 1.15
CA ALA A 20 -1.54 -6.34 -0.04
C ALA A 20 -0.31 -5.44 0.21
N ALA A 21 -0.51 -4.29 0.87
CA ALA A 21 0.59 -3.38 1.22
C ALA A 21 1.61 -4.02 2.18
N ILE A 22 1.15 -4.77 3.19
CA ILE A 22 2.04 -5.50 4.10
C ILE A 22 2.82 -6.60 3.36
N ALA A 23 2.17 -7.35 2.48
CA ALA A 23 2.81 -8.41 1.71
C ALA A 23 3.92 -7.86 0.80
N ILE A 24 3.62 -6.79 0.05
CA ILE A 24 4.60 -6.07 -0.78
C ILE A 24 5.76 -5.59 0.09
N GLY A 25 5.44 -4.99 1.24
CA GLY A 25 6.43 -4.50 2.18
C GLY A 25 7.39 -5.58 2.69
N CYS A 26 6.85 -6.73 3.10
CA CYS A 26 7.64 -7.85 3.58
C CYS A 26 8.54 -8.44 2.47
N LEU A 27 8.00 -8.56 1.26
CA LEU A 27 8.74 -9.02 0.08
C LEU A 27 9.86 -8.05 -0.29
N SER A 28 9.61 -6.74 -0.28
CA SER A 28 10.65 -5.72 -0.51
C SER A 28 11.78 -5.87 0.51
N ILE A 29 11.48 -6.06 1.81
CA ILE A 29 12.52 -6.21 2.85
C ILE A 29 13.39 -7.44 2.58
N PHE A 30 12.77 -8.55 2.16
CA PHE A 30 13.48 -9.78 1.83
C PHE A 30 14.39 -9.61 0.59
N PHE A 31 13.86 -9.04 -0.48
CA PHE A 31 14.59 -8.85 -1.75
C PHE A 31 15.68 -7.78 -1.65
N SER A 32 15.47 -6.69 -0.89
CA SER A 32 16.49 -5.67 -0.65
C SER A 32 17.76 -6.24 -0.03
N ARG A 33 17.64 -7.22 0.86
CA ARG A 33 18.81 -7.89 1.47
C ARG A 33 19.49 -8.87 0.53
N ARG A 34 18.71 -9.62 -0.24
CA ARG A 34 19.24 -10.55 -1.25
C ARG A 34 20.01 -9.82 -2.35
N LEU A 35 19.46 -8.70 -2.82
CA LEU A 35 20.00 -7.94 -3.96
C LEU A 35 20.93 -6.78 -3.54
N LYS A 36 21.09 -6.52 -2.24
CA LYS A 36 21.91 -5.42 -1.68
C LYS A 36 21.55 -4.04 -2.27
N MET A 37 20.28 -3.82 -2.53
CA MET A 37 19.75 -2.58 -3.12
C MET A 37 18.81 -1.88 -2.14
N PRO A 38 18.74 -0.53 -2.15
CA PRO A 38 17.84 0.21 -1.26
C PRO A 38 16.38 -0.17 -1.52
N MET A 39 15.64 -0.40 -0.43
CA MET A 39 14.23 -0.78 -0.39
C MET A 39 13.30 0.09 -1.23
N ILE A 40 13.62 1.38 -1.34
CA ILE A 40 12.87 2.37 -2.13
C ILE A 40 12.67 1.91 -3.59
N ILE A 41 13.64 1.19 -4.17
CA ILE A 41 13.57 0.70 -5.55
C ILE A 41 12.45 -0.33 -5.74
N PHE A 42 12.11 -1.10 -4.70
CA PHE A 42 11.03 -2.08 -4.75
C PHE A 42 9.68 -1.47 -4.34
N ASN A 43 9.69 -0.52 -3.40
CA ASN A 43 8.47 0.09 -2.88
C ASN A 43 7.80 1.05 -3.88
N ILE A 44 8.57 1.91 -4.57
CA ILE A 44 8.01 2.88 -5.53
C ILE A 44 7.18 2.22 -6.65
N PRO A 45 7.71 1.27 -7.44
CA PRO A 45 6.96 0.68 -8.54
C PRO A 45 5.78 -0.17 -8.06
N SER A 46 5.84 -0.71 -6.84
CA SER A 46 4.74 -1.47 -6.24
C SER A 46 3.57 -0.59 -5.78
N LEU A 47 3.84 0.68 -5.46
CA LEU A 47 2.84 1.63 -4.98
C LEU A 47 1.99 2.19 -6.14
N VAL A 48 2.58 2.40 -7.32
CA VAL A 48 1.91 2.95 -8.51
C VAL A 48 0.63 2.19 -8.91
N PRO A 49 0.61 0.84 -9.05
CA PRO A 49 -0.60 0.12 -9.43
C PRO A 49 -1.60 -0.04 -8.27
N LEU A 50 -1.15 0.12 -7.02
CA LEU A 50 -1.98 -0.10 -5.84
C LEU A 50 -2.83 1.13 -5.49
N VAL A 51 -2.37 2.32 -5.86
CA VAL A 51 -3.10 3.57 -5.60
C VAL A 51 -4.28 3.73 -6.56
N PRO A 52 -5.50 3.98 -6.05
CA PRO A 52 -6.70 4.09 -6.89
C PRO A 52 -6.80 5.47 -7.55
N GLY A 53 -6.01 5.68 -8.61
CA GLY A 53 -6.03 6.92 -9.40
C GLY A 53 -7.29 7.08 -10.27
N GLY A 54 -7.83 6.00 -10.81
CA GLY A 54 -9.05 6.02 -11.64
C GLY A 54 -10.28 6.51 -10.85
N PRO A 55 -10.63 5.87 -9.72
CA PRO A 55 -11.71 6.33 -8.85
C PRO A 55 -11.51 7.76 -8.30
N ALA A 56 -10.25 8.16 -8.05
CA ALA A 56 -9.93 9.53 -7.64
C ALA A 56 -10.27 10.56 -8.73
N TYR A 57 -9.91 10.27 -9.98
CA TYR A 57 -10.28 11.12 -11.11
C TYR A 57 -11.80 11.17 -11.31
N GLN A 58 -12.49 10.03 -11.22
CA GLN A 58 -13.95 9.96 -11.34
C GLN A 58 -14.65 10.76 -10.24
N ALA A 59 -14.18 10.68 -8.99
CA ALA A 59 -14.74 11.45 -7.87
C ALA A 59 -14.68 12.96 -8.12
N ILE A 60 -13.52 13.47 -8.56
CA ILE A 60 -13.35 14.91 -8.86
C ILE A 60 -14.19 15.30 -10.08
N ARG A 61 -14.21 14.47 -11.13
CA ARG A 61 -15.00 14.70 -12.34
C ARG A 61 -16.49 14.82 -12.03
N GLU A 62 -17.04 13.88 -11.26
CA GLU A 62 -18.45 13.89 -10.88
C GLU A 62 -18.79 15.08 -9.97
N LEU A 63 -17.84 15.50 -9.13
CA LEU A 63 -18.01 16.64 -8.22
C LEU A 63 -18.11 17.96 -9.01
N VAL A 64 -17.31 18.09 -10.07
CA VAL A 64 -17.38 19.23 -11.00
C VAL A 64 -18.66 19.19 -11.85
N LEU A 65 -19.15 18.00 -12.21
CA LEU A 65 -20.39 17.83 -12.98
C LEU A 65 -21.67 17.97 -12.13
N GLY A 66 -21.56 18.16 -10.81
CA GLY A 66 -22.70 18.36 -9.90
C GLY A 66 -23.36 17.07 -9.41
N ASP A 67 -22.87 15.90 -9.82
CA ASP A 67 -23.38 14.58 -9.43
C ASP A 67 -22.81 14.18 -8.05
N SER A 68 -23.26 14.88 -7.01
CA SER A 68 -22.71 14.79 -5.65
C SER A 68 -22.76 13.37 -5.07
N THR A 69 -23.83 12.62 -5.34
CA THR A 69 -24.01 11.25 -4.81
C THR A 69 -22.93 10.28 -5.28
N LYS A 70 -22.62 10.25 -6.58
CA LYS A 70 -21.58 9.37 -7.14
C LYS A 70 -20.17 9.82 -6.74
N SER A 71 -19.97 11.14 -6.69
CA SER A 71 -18.72 11.76 -6.24
C SER A 71 -18.34 11.31 -4.83
N PHE A 72 -19.31 11.33 -3.89
CA PHE A 72 -19.08 10.92 -2.51
C PHE A 72 -18.77 9.43 -2.39
N ASP A 73 -19.39 8.57 -3.19
CA ASP A 73 -19.12 7.13 -3.15
C ASP A 73 -17.73 6.80 -3.69
N ASN A 74 -17.33 7.41 -4.82
CA ASN A 74 -15.98 7.26 -5.36
C ASN A 74 -14.91 7.83 -4.42
N LEU A 75 -15.19 8.98 -3.77
CA LEU A 75 -14.29 9.59 -2.80
C LEU A 75 -14.08 8.71 -1.56
N LYS A 76 -15.15 8.09 -1.01
CA LYS A 76 -15.03 7.16 0.11
C LYS A 76 -14.11 5.99 -0.22
N ILE A 77 -14.25 5.40 -1.41
CA ILE A 77 -13.40 4.30 -1.86
C ILE A 77 -11.93 4.74 -1.85
N VAL A 78 -11.62 5.89 -2.43
CA VAL A 78 -10.25 6.42 -2.50
C VAL A 78 -9.66 6.68 -1.12
N VAL A 79 -10.42 7.33 -0.23
CA VAL A 79 -9.93 7.68 1.12
C VAL A 79 -9.67 6.42 1.93
N ILE A 80 -10.58 5.44 1.94
CA ILE A 80 -10.45 4.21 2.72
C ILE A 80 -9.25 3.38 2.23
N THR A 81 -9.10 3.25 0.91
CA THR A 81 -8.04 2.45 0.30
C THR A 81 -6.67 3.13 0.43
N ALA A 82 -6.56 4.44 0.15
CA ALA A 82 -5.33 5.20 0.35
C ALA A 82 -4.90 5.20 1.83
N GLY A 83 -5.85 5.38 2.76
CA GLY A 83 -5.58 5.31 4.19
C GLY A 83 -5.08 3.94 4.63
N ALA A 84 -5.68 2.86 4.13
CA ALA A 84 -5.25 1.50 4.40
C ALA A 84 -3.84 1.20 3.84
N ILE A 85 -3.55 1.63 2.61
CA ILE A 85 -2.22 1.47 1.99
C ILE A 85 -1.16 2.24 2.80
N ALA A 86 -1.45 3.49 3.16
CA ALA A 86 -0.54 4.33 3.95
C ALA A 86 -0.23 3.69 5.31
N ALA A 87 -1.24 3.15 6.01
CA ALA A 87 -1.05 2.47 7.28
C ALA A 87 -0.17 1.20 7.13
N GLY A 88 -0.45 0.36 6.13
CA GLY A 88 0.34 -0.87 5.89
C GLY A 88 1.80 -0.57 5.52
N PHE A 89 2.04 0.45 4.70
CA PHE A 89 3.38 0.91 4.36
C PHE A 89 4.11 1.51 5.57
N MET A 90 3.43 2.32 6.39
CA MET A 90 4.03 2.90 7.59
C MET A 90 4.55 1.81 8.54
N ILE A 91 3.76 0.76 8.78
CA ILE A 91 4.18 -0.39 9.60
C ILE A 91 5.39 -1.07 8.97
N THR A 92 5.37 -1.30 7.65
CA THR A 92 6.48 -1.92 6.93
C THR A 92 7.76 -1.10 7.06
N SER A 93 7.71 0.21 6.83
CA SER A 93 8.88 1.09 6.92
C SER A 93 9.44 1.17 8.34
N LEU A 94 8.59 1.10 9.37
CA LEU A 94 9.03 0.98 10.77
C LEU A 94 9.78 -0.32 11.00
N VAL A 95 9.24 -1.46 10.53
CA VAL A 95 9.90 -2.77 10.64
C VAL A 95 11.24 -2.77 9.88
N GLU A 96 11.29 -2.22 8.68
CA GLU A 96 12.52 -2.08 7.90
C GLU A 96 13.59 -1.30 8.69
N THR A 97 13.23 -0.14 9.22
CA THR A 97 14.14 0.72 9.99
C THR A 97 14.63 0.03 11.27
N LEU A 98 13.74 -0.67 11.97
CA LEU A 98 14.08 -1.47 13.15
C LEU A 98 15.09 -2.56 12.82
N VAL A 99 14.86 -3.33 11.76
CA VAL A 99 15.79 -4.40 11.41
C VAL A 99 17.12 -3.86 10.88
N PHE A 100 17.12 -2.75 10.14
CA PHE A 100 18.37 -2.10 9.74
C PHE A 100 19.19 -1.70 10.97
N LYS A 101 18.56 -1.04 11.96
CA LYS A 101 19.21 -0.62 13.20
C LYS A 101 19.75 -1.80 14.02
N CYS A 102 19.01 -2.89 14.15
CA CYS A 102 19.47 -4.12 14.80
C CYS A 102 20.67 -4.76 14.08
N ASN A 103 20.67 -4.78 12.75
CA ASN A 103 21.76 -5.37 11.97
C ASN A 103 23.06 -4.55 12.09
N THR A 104 22.96 -3.22 12.09
CA THR A 104 24.12 -2.35 12.31
C THR A 104 24.65 -2.43 13.73
N ALA A 105 23.78 -2.64 14.73
CA ALA A 105 24.18 -2.85 16.13
C ALA A 105 24.93 -4.17 16.35
N LEU A 106 24.54 -5.24 15.66
CA LEU A 106 25.21 -6.54 15.70
C LEU A 106 26.60 -6.51 15.05
N LYS A 107 26.75 -5.79 13.93
CA LYS A 107 28.06 -5.61 13.25
C LYS A 107 29.04 -4.72 14.04
N LYS A 108 28.55 -3.98 15.05
CA LYS A 108 29.39 -3.12 15.91
C LYS A 108 29.85 -3.84 17.19
N ARG A 109 29.36 -5.06 17.45
CA ARG A 109 29.72 -5.91 18.60
C ARG A 109 30.65 -7.09 18.25
N LEU A 110 30.88 -7.33 16.95
CA LEU A 110 31.89 -8.24 16.40
C LEU A 110 33.08 -7.42 15.89
#